data_AF-A0A6C1AXU6-F1
#
_entry.id   AF-A0A6C1AXU6-F1
#
_cell.length_a   1.000
_cell.length_b   1.000
_cell.length_c   1.000
_cell.angle_alpha   90.00
_cell.angle_beta   90.00
_cell.angle_gamma   90.00
#
_symmetry.space_group_name_H-M   'P 1'
#
loop_
_entity.id
_entity.type
_entity.pdbx_description
1 polymer ?
#
loop_
_entity_poly.entity_id
_entity_poly.type
_entity_poly.pdbx_seq_one_letter_code
_entity_poly.pdbx_strand_id
1 'polypeptide(L)' 'MHRFHHHKGAPERAYVSEFTRFMEDFMDHHPEEREEQRDGWRIFWDKQVDLKAQHERDESEVPTPGYYYFDSPDEPH' A
#
# COMPACT_ATOMS: atom_id res chain seq x y z
N MET A 1 19.57 -34.88 26.58
CA MET A 1 19.42 -33.82 25.56
C MET A 1 18.28 -34.21 24.64
N HIS A 2 17.08 -33.66 24.83
CA HIS A 2 15.94 -33.92 23.94
C HIS A 2 15.97 -32.90 22.79
N ARG A 3 16.23 -33.38 21.57
CA ARG A 3 16.19 -32.58 20.35
C ARG A 3 14.73 -32.50 19.89
N PHE A 4 14.09 -31.36 20.10
CA PHE A 4 12.79 -31.08 19.53
C PHE A 4 12.93 -30.99 18.01
N HIS A 5 12.43 -32.00 17.28
CA HIS A 5 12.19 -31.85 15.85
C HIS A 5 10.91 -31.02 15.70
N HIS A 6 11.04 -29.72 15.46
CA HIS A 6 9.95 -28.93 14.92
C HIS A 6 9.71 -29.38 13.48
N HIS A 7 8.74 -30.26 13.26
CA HIS A 7 8.10 -30.30 11.95
C HIS A 7 7.36 -28.94 11.80
N LYS A 8 7.80 -28.06 10.92
CA LYS A 8 6.86 -27.06 10.41
C LYS A 8 6.09 -27.75 9.29
N GLY A 9 5.00 -28.41 9.66
CA GLY A 9 3.99 -28.79 8.68
C GLY A 9 3.43 -27.50 8.11
N ALA A 10 3.70 -27.21 6.84
CA ALA A 10 2.95 -26.19 6.12
C ALA A 10 1.48 -26.66 6.08
N PRO A 11 0.50 -25.79 6.38
CA PRO A 11 -0.89 -26.21 6.27
C PRO A 11 -1.17 -26.58 4.81
N GLU A 12 -1.73 -27.76 4.61
CA GLU A 12 -2.11 -28.31 3.31
C GLU A 12 -3.16 -27.38 2.67
N ARG A 13 -2.67 -26.38 1.92
CA ARG A 13 -3.40 -25.35 1.16
C ARG A 13 -4.13 -24.31 2.01
N ALA A 14 -3.40 -23.26 2.40
CA ALA A 14 -4.01 -21.98 2.77
C ALA A 14 -4.94 -21.50 1.64
N TYR A 15 -6.09 -20.92 2.00
CA TYR A 15 -7.00 -20.35 1.01
C TYR A 15 -6.27 -19.28 0.19
N VAL A 16 -6.37 -19.40 -1.13
CA VAL A 16 -5.91 -18.39 -2.09
C VAL A 16 -7.15 -17.85 -2.79
N SER A 17 -7.31 -16.53 -2.80
CA SER A 17 -8.45 -15.90 -3.44
C SER A 17 -8.42 -16.10 -4.95
N GLU A 18 -9.58 -16.12 -5.60
CA GLU A 18 -9.66 -16.17 -7.07
C GLU A 18 -8.93 -14.99 -7.71
N PHE A 19 -9.00 -13.82 -7.09
CA PHE A 19 -8.27 -12.64 -7.51
C PHE A 19 -6.75 -12.84 -7.48
N THR A 20 -6.23 -13.47 -6.42
CA THR A 20 -4.79 -13.77 -6.33
C THR A 20 -4.36 -14.70 -7.46
N ARG A 21 -5.12 -15.77 -7.73
CA ARG A 21 -4.81 -16.71 -8.82
C ARG A 21 -4.86 -16.03 -10.18
N PHE A 22 -5.82 -15.14 -10.39
CA PHE A 22 -5.92 -14.33 -11.60
C PHE A 22 -4.71 -13.42 -11.79
N MET A 23 -4.31 -12.69 -10.75
CA MET A 23 -3.16 -11.79 -10.82
C MET A 23 -1.85 -12.54 -11.05
N GLU A 24 -1.69 -13.73 -10.45
CA GLU A 24 -0.53 -14.60 -10.70
C GLU A 24 -0.45 -14.99 -12.19
N ASP A 25 -1.53 -15.53 -12.75
CA ASP A 25 -1.60 -15.94 -14.15
C ASP A 25 -1.38 -14.76 -15.11
N PHE A 26 -2.01 -13.62 -14.83
CA PHE A 26 -1.82 -12.39 -15.59
C PHE A 26 -0.34 -11.95 -15.61
N MET A 27 0.32 -11.93 -14.45
CA MET A 27 1.72 -11.49 -14.35
C MET A 27 2.72 -12.48 -14.98
N ASP A 28 2.35 -13.76 -15.10
CA ASP A 28 3.14 -14.75 -15.81
C ASP A 28 3.03 -14.57 -17.33
N HIS A 29 1.84 -14.22 -17.82
CA HIS A 29 1.59 -13.96 -19.23
C HIS A 29 2.03 -12.55 -19.70
N HIS A 30 2.16 -11.59 -18.78
CA HIS A 30 2.49 -10.19 -19.06
C HIS A 30 3.74 -9.73 -18.28
N PRO A 31 4.94 -10.23 -18.63
CA PRO A 31 6.16 -9.87 -17.93
C PRO A 31 6.52 -8.38 -18.04
N GLU A 32 6.08 -7.68 -19.08
CA GLU A 32 6.23 -6.23 -19.28
C GLU A 32 5.61 -5.40 -18.15
N GLU A 33 4.52 -5.89 -17.55
CA GLU A 33 3.82 -5.22 -16.45
C GLU A 33 4.69 -5.11 -15.19
N ARG A 34 5.75 -5.93 -15.07
CA ARG A 34 6.73 -5.79 -13.98
C ARG A 34 7.55 -4.51 -14.13
N GLU A 35 7.87 -4.10 -15.36
CA GLU A 35 8.60 -2.86 -15.61
C GLU A 35 7.68 -1.65 -15.40
N GLU A 36 6.45 -1.72 -15.92
CA GLU A 36 5.43 -0.70 -15.73
C GLU A 36 5.08 -0.50 -14.25
N GLN A 37 4.97 -1.57 -13.45
CA GLN A 37 4.78 -1.47 -12.00
C GLN A 37 5.92 -0.72 -11.31
N ARG A 38 7.16 -1.01 -11.68
CA ARG A 38 8.34 -0.32 -11.12
C ARG A 38 8.34 1.15 -11.51
N ASP A 39 8.04 1.46 -12.77
CA ASP A 39 8.02 2.83 -13.27
C ASP A 39 6.87 3.63 -12.65
N GLY A 40 5.68 3.04 -12.52
CA GLY A 40 4.55 3.59 -11.78
C GLY A 40 4.90 3.83 -10.31
N TRP A 41 5.59 2.88 -9.66
CA TRP A 41 6.03 3.05 -8.27
C TRP A 41 6.96 4.25 -8.11
N ARG A 42 7.92 4.44 -9.03
CA ARG A 42 8.84 5.58 -9.02
C ARG A 42 8.13 6.93 -9.15
N ILE A 43 7.05 7.00 -9.94
CA ILE A 43 6.29 8.26 -10.15
C ILE A 43 5.61 8.72 -8.86
N PHE A 44 5.01 7.80 -8.12
CA PHE A 44 4.17 8.14 -6.96
C PHE A 44 4.91 8.04 -5.63
N TRP A 45 5.76 7.03 -5.46
CA TRP A 45 6.39 6.72 -4.18
C TRP A 45 7.81 7.24 -4.07
N ASP A 46 8.58 7.23 -5.16
CA ASP A 46 9.95 7.76 -5.22
C ASP A 46 10.01 9.15 -5.87
N LYS A 47 8.93 9.92 -5.72
CA LYS A 47 8.83 11.24 -6.31
C LYS A 47 9.86 12.16 -5.66
N GLN A 48 10.80 12.65 -6.46
CA GLN A 48 11.71 13.71 -6.02
C GLN A 48 10.91 14.98 -5.75
N VAL A 49 10.93 15.44 -4.51
CA VAL A 49 10.22 16.64 -4.06
C VAL A 49 11.22 17.78 -3.89
N ASP A 50 10.91 18.94 -4.48
CA ASP A 50 11.65 20.18 -4.19
C ASP A 50 11.28 20.68 -2.80
N LEU A 51 12.15 20.43 -1.83
CA LEU A 51 11.94 20.79 -0.43
C LEU A 51 11.80 22.30 -0.20
N LYS A 52 12.44 23.14 -1.04
CA LYS A 52 12.30 24.59 -0.93
C LYS A 52 10.90 25.02 -1.37
N ALA A 53 10.43 24.50 -2.50
CA ALA A 53 9.09 24.80 -2.99
C ALA A 53 7.99 24.25 -2.06
N GLN A 54 8.24 23.12 -1.39
CA GLN A 54 7.34 22.62 -0.33
C GLN A 54 7.29 23.57 0.86
N HIS A 55 8.45 23.99 1.37
CA HIS A 55 8.52 24.91 2.51
C HIS A 55 7.80 26.24 2.23
N GLU A 56 8.02 26.83 1.06
CA GLU A 56 7.32 28.05 0.64
C GLU A 56 5.79 27.85 0.56
N ARG A 57 5.35 26.65 0.18
CA ARG A 57 3.93 26.31 0.11
C ARG A 57 3.32 26.16 1.51
N ASP A 58 4.03 25.49 2.42
CA ASP A 58 3.62 25.31 3.81
C ASP A 58 3.52 26.66 4.53
N GLU A 59 4.47 27.58 4.30
CA GLU A 59 4.42 28.95 4.84
C GLU A 59 3.25 29.79 4.29
N SER A 60 2.78 29.47 3.08
CA SER A 60 1.64 30.14 2.43
C SER A 60 0.28 29.52 2.79
N GLU A 61 0.27 28.44 3.57
CA GLU A 61 -0.95 27.69 3.87
C GLU A 61 -1.92 28.52 4.72
N VAL A 62 -3.17 28.61 4.27
CA VAL A 62 -4.27 29.26 5.00
C VAL A 62 -5.06 28.18 5.74
N PRO A 63 -5.47 28.40 7.01
CA PRO A 63 -6.24 27.42 7.75
C PRO A 63 -7.49 26.97 6.99
N THR A 64 -7.56 25.67 6.71
CA THR A 64 -8.76 25.04 6.11
C THR A 64 -9.69 24.61 7.25
N PRO A 65 -10.98 24.96 7.24
CA PRO A 65 -11.92 24.47 8.25
C PRO A 65 -11.95 22.94 8.24
N GLY A 66 -12.05 22.34 9.43
CA GLY A 66 -12.10 20.89 9.60
C GLY A 66 -13.26 20.25 8.82
N TYR A 67 -13.08 18.99 8.40
CA TYR A 67 -14.11 18.24 7.69
C TYR A 67 -15.40 18.15 8.52
N TYR A 68 -16.55 18.39 7.87
CA TYR A 68 -17.89 18.47 8.47
C TYR A 68 -18.29 17.24 9.32
N TYR A 69 -17.68 16.08 9.04
CA TYR A 69 -17.95 14.83 9.73
C TYR A 69 -17.32 14.72 11.14
N PHE A 70 -16.33 15.56 11.48
CA PHE A 70 -15.66 15.48 12.77
C PHE A 70 -16.30 16.35 13.86
N ASP A 71 -17.14 17.31 13.46
CA ASP A 71 -17.78 18.31 14.36
C ASP A 71 -19.29 18.08 14.53
N SER A 72 -19.85 16.99 14.00
CA SER A 72 -21.26 16.65 14.16
C SER A 72 -21.47 15.88 15.49
N PRO A 73 -22.20 16.43 16.48
CA PRO A 73 -22.37 15.83 17.81
C PRO A 73 -23.35 14.64 17.86
N ASP A 74 -23.76 14.07 16.72
CA ASP A 74 -24.98 13.26 16.60
C ASP A 74 -24.80 11.76 16.26
N GLU A 75 -23.62 11.15 16.41
CA GLU A 75 -23.49 9.67 16.29
C GLU A 75 -22.80 9.01 17.51
N PRO A 76 -23.38 7.94 18.09
CA PRO A 76 -22.76 7.17 19.17
C PRO A 76 -21.68 6.21 18.61
N HIS A 77 -20.49 6.26 19.23
CA HIS A 77 -19.37 5.34 18.97
C HIS A 77 -19.66 3.88 19.38
#